data_AF-A0A5U8JEE8-F1
#
_entry.id   AF-A0A5U8JEE8-F1
#
_cell.length_a   1.000
_cell.length_b   1.000
_cell.length_c   1.000
_cell.angle_alpha   90.00
_cell.angle_beta   90.00
_cell.angle_gamma   90.00
#
_symmetry.space_group_name_H-M   'P 1'
#
loop_
_entity.id
_entity.type
_entity.pdbx_description
1 polymer ?
#
loop_
_entity_poly.entity_id
_entity_poly.type
_entity_poly.pdbx_seq_one_letter_code
_entity_poly.pdbx_strand_id
1 'polypeptide(L)'
;MKEPDIKAIRNKLGIPSDNKFIGYVIFDSRKGDFLLDYAASTEMFSFKRFVPTPEFARKFTSYDKASRVIKSLEMEERAIIMMAFDLSSQIGVIDMPSCSEMLN
;
A
#
# COMPACT_ATOMS: atom_id res chain seq x y z
N MET A 1 -5.25 4.31 13.80
CA MET A 1 -4.10 5.13 13.38
C MET A 1 -4.67 6.39 12.73
N LYS A 2 -4.08 7.58 12.91
CA LYS A 2 -4.49 8.76 12.12
C LYS A 2 -4.04 8.53 10.67
N GLU A 3 -4.86 8.91 9.69
CA GLU A 3 -4.43 8.86 8.29
C GLU A 3 -3.20 9.75 8.10
N PRO A 4 -2.21 9.31 7.29
CA PRO A 4 -1.00 10.07 7.05
C PRO A 4 -1.28 11.35 6.27
N ASP A 5 -0.60 12.45 6.62
CA ASP A 5 -0.62 13.69 5.82
C ASP A 5 0.21 13.49 4.54
N ILE A 6 -0.48 13.08 3.49
CA ILE A 6 0.09 12.82 2.16
C ILE A 6 0.86 14.04 1.63
N LYS A 7 0.41 15.27 1.93
CA LYS A 7 1.07 16.49 1.46
C LYS A 7 2.41 16.69 2.16
N ALA A 8 2.47 16.48 3.47
CA ALA A 8 3.70 16.55 4.24
C ALA A 8 4.72 15.49 3.79
N ILE A 9 4.26 14.26 3.57
CA ILE A 9 5.10 13.14 3.12
C ILE A 9 5.65 13.41 1.72
N ARG A 10 4.79 13.85 0.80
CA ARG A 10 5.19 14.22 -0.57
C ARG A 10 6.30 15.27 -0.59
N ASN A 11 6.12 16.33 0.21
CA ASN A 11 7.11 17.41 0.32
C ASN A 11 8.45 16.91 0.89
N LYS A 12 8.42 16.04 1.90
CA LYS A 12 9.65 15.47 2.49
C LYS A 12 10.43 14.58 1.52
N LEU A 13 9.72 13.89 0.64
CA LEU A 13 10.33 12.96 -0.32
C LEU A 13 10.74 13.64 -1.64
N GLY A 14 10.60 14.97 -1.73
CA GLY A 14 10.94 15.72 -2.95
C GLY A 14 10.09 15.33 -4.16
N ILE A 15 8.92 14.72 -3.94
CA ILE A 15 8.02 14.30 -5.01
C ILE A 15 7.37 15.57 -5.59
N PRO A 16 7.49 15.81 -6.91
CA PRO A 16 6.85 16.95 -7.56
C PRO A 16 5.35 17.03 -7.26
N SER A 17 4.81 18.25 -7.24
CA SER A 17 3.40 18.50 -6.97
C SER A 17 2.45 17.79 -7.94
N ASP A 18 2.97 17.50 -9.13
CA ASP A 18 2.24 17.00 -10.28
C ASP A 18 2.04 15.48 -10.18
N ASN A 19 2.83 14.81 -9.34
CA ASN A 19 2.73 13.39 -9.11
C ASN A 19 1.54 13.10 -8.18
N LYS A 20 0.59 12.34 -8.70
CA LYS A 20 -0.71 12.13 -8.08
C LYS A 20 -0.65 10.99 -7.08
N PHE A 21 -1.06 11.23 -5.84
CA PHE A 21 -1.36 10.14 -4.92
C PHE A 21 -2.56 9.33 -5.45
N ILE A 22 -2.36 8.03 -5.64
CA ILE A 22 -3.37 7.14 -6.26
C ILE A 22 -3.92 6.08 -5.30
N GLY A 23 -3.47 6.09 -4.05
CA GLY A 23 -4.01 5.24 -2.98
C GLY A 23 -2.93 4.43 -2.28
N TYR A 24 -3.36 3.39 -1.59
CA TYR A 24 -2.50 2.49 -0.83
C TYR A 24 -2.42 1.14 -1.53
N VAL A 25 -1.28 0.46 -1.42
CA VAL A 25 -1.08 -0.92 -1.87
C VAL A 25 -0.56 -1.77 -0.71
N ILE A 26 -0.77 -3.08 -0.79
CA ILE A 26 -0.28 -4.03 0.21
C ILE A 26 0.90 -4.79 -0.39
N PHE A 27 2.07 -4.65 0.22
CA PHE A 27 3.31 -5.35 -0.13
C PHE A 27 3.55 -6.52 0.82
N ASP A 28 3.92 -7.68 0.31
CA ASP A 28 4.27 -8.89 1.06
C ASP A 28 5.79 -9.03 1.16
N SER A 29 6.34 -8.68 2.32
CA SER A 29 7.80 -8.61 2.54
C SER A 29 8.51 -9.95 2.36
N ARG A 30 7.79 -11.08 2.45
CA ARG A 30 8.39 -12.42 2.27
C ARG A 30 8.73 -12.73 0.82
N LYS A 31 7.96 -12.18 -0.12
CA LYS A 31 8.07 -12.49 -1.55
C LYS A 31 8.57 -11.32 -2.38
N GLY A 32 8.45 -10.10 -1.87
CA GLY A 32 8.74 -8.91 -2.65
C GLY A 32 7.61 -8.55 -3.64
N ASP A 33 6.40 -9.06 -3.42
CA ASP A 33 5.27 -8.87 -4.32
C ASP A 33 4.15 -8.02 -3.69
N PHE A 34 3.28 -7.49 -4.53
CA PHE A 34 2.11 -6.70 -4.15
C PHE A 34 0.82 -7.52 -4.30
N LEU A 35 -0.14 -7.28 -3.42
CA LEU A 35 -1.46 -7.90 -3.51
C LEU A 35 -2.19 -7.39 -4.76
N LEU A 36 -2.48 -8.29 -5.69
CA LEU A 36 -3.29 -8.03 -6.89
C LEU A 36 -4.77 -8.24 -6.61
N ASP A 37 -5.11 -9.36 -5.97
CA ASP A 37 -6.50 -9.71 -5.73
C ASP A 37 -6.64 -10.68 -4.55
N TYR A 38 -7.82 -10.70 -3.94
CA TYR A 38 -8.10 -11.55 -2.80
C TYR A 38 -9.59 -11.85 -2.66
N ALA A 39 -9.88 -13.00 -2.06
CA ALA A 39 -11.16 -13.28 -1.43
C ALA A 39 -10.92 -13.62 0.03
N ALA A 40 -11.63 -12.89 0.90
CA ALA A 40 -11.71 -13.18 2.32
C ALA A 40 -13.18 -13.51 2.62
N SER A 41 -13.53 -14.79 2.55
CA SER A 41 -14.84 -15.31 2.95
C SER A 41 -14.62 -16.40 3.99
N THR A 42 -15.48 -16.42 5.01
CA THR A 42 -15.56 -17.50 5.99
C THR A 42 -16.29 -18.72 5.44
N GLU A 43 -17.02 -18.57 4.33
CA GLU A 43 -17.91 -19.60 3.76
C GLU A 43 -17.39 -20.18 2.43
N MET A 44 -16.35 -19.60 1.83
CA MET A 44 -15.79 -20.01 0.54
C MET A 44 -14.26 -19.95 0.56
N PHE A 45 -13.59 -20.68 -0.34
CA PHE A 45 -12.12 -20.71 -0.44
C PHE A 45 -11.52 -19.30 -0.43
N SER A 46 -10.70 -19.00 0.58
CA SER A 46 -9.92 -17.78 0.60
C SER A 46 -8.75 -17.90 -0.37
N PHE A 47 -8.48 -16.85 -1.14
CA PHE A 47 -7.34 -16.80 -2.04
C PHE A 47 -6.63 -15.46 -1.96
N LYS A 48 -5.36 -15.49 -2.36
CA LYS A 48 -4.47 -14.34 -2.43
C LYS A 48 -3.69 -14.44 -3.73
N ARG A 49 -3.77 -13.41 -4.58
CA ARG A 49 -2.97 -13.31 -5.80
C ARG A 49 -2.01 -12.14 -5.66
N PHE A 50 -0.76 -12.36 -6.04
CA PHE A 50 0.32 -11.41 -5.92
C PHE A 50 0.92 -11.10 -7.28
N VAL A 51 1.51 -9.91 -7.42
CA VAL A 51 2.19 -9.42 -8.62
C VAL A 51 3.50 -8.73 -8.24
N PRO A 52 4.55 -8.80 -9.07
CA PRO A 52 5.87 -8.28 -8.71
C PRO A 52 5.97 -6.76 -8.75
N THR A 53 5.00 -6.06 -9.37
CA THR A 53 5.09 -4.62 -9.59
C THR A 53 3.83 -3.87 -9.11
N PRO A 54 3.97 -2.64 -8.59
CA PRO A 54 2.86 -1.87 -8.05
C PRO A 54 1.85 -1.39 -9.11
N GLU A 55 2.24 -1.38 -10.39
CA GLU A 55 1.40 -1.04 -11.55
C GLU A 55 0.13 -1.89 -11.58
N PHE A 56 0.26 -3.17 -11.26
CA PHE A 56 -0.87 -4.12 -11.28
C PHE A 56 -1.49 -4.33 -9.90
N ALA A 57 -0.86 -3.85 -8.83
CA ALA A 57 -1.35 -4.03 -7.47
C ALA A 57 -2.76 -3.46 -7.28
N ARG A 58 -3.53 -4.05 -6.36
CA ARG A 58 -4.81 -3.50 -5.94
C ARG A 58 -4.61 -2.22 -5.15
N LYS A 59 -5.24 -1.14 -5.62
CA LYS A 59 -5.23 0.16 -4.94
C LYS A 59 -6.40 0.23 -3.97
N PHE A 60 -6.11 0.64 -2.74
CA PHE A 60 -7.07 0.91 -1.70
C PHE A 60 -7.22 2.42 -1.52
N THR A 61 -8.46 2.90 -1.44
CA THR A 61 -8.74 4.33 -1.32
C THR A 61 -8.41 4.90 0.06
N SER A 62 -8.27 4.06 1.08
CA SER A 62 -7.94 4.48 2.45
C SER A 62 -7.06 3.44 3.15
N TYR A 63 -6.27 3.90 4.10
CA TYR A 63 -5.37 3.06 4.90
C TYR A 63 -6.16 2.00 5.68
N ASP A 64 -7.29 2.40 6.27
CA ASP A 64 -8.14 1.50 7.05
C ASP A 64 -8.68 0.33 6.23
N LYS A 65 -9.01 0.54 4.95
CA LYS A 65 -9.43 -0.54 4.06
C LYS A 65 -8.30 -1.54 3.84
N ALA A 66 -7.10 -1.05 3.53
CA ALA A 66 -5.93 -1.92 3.37
C ALA A 66 -5.62 -2.69 4.66
N SER A 67 -5.68 -2.03 5.83
CA SER A 67 -5.45 -2.67 7.13
C SER A 67 -6.48 -3.76 7.44
N ARG A 68 -7.77 -3.53 7.16
CA ARG A 68 -8.80 -4.57 7.32
C ARG A 68 -8.53 -5.78 6.43
N VAL A 69 -8.06 -5.56 5.20
CA VAL A 69 -7.70 -6.65 4.28
C VAL A 69 -6.54 -7.46 4.82
N ILE A 70 -5.47 -6.82 5.30
CA ILE A 70 -4.34 -7.50 5.94
C ILE A 70 -4.83 -8.42 7.06
N LYS A 71 -5.71 -7.92 7.94
CA LYS A 71 -6.27 -8.71 9.04
C LYS A 71 -7.12 -9.88 8.56
N SER A 72 -8.02 -9.63 7.61
CA SER A 72 -8.88 -10.68 7.04
C SER A 72 -8.11 -11.79 6.31
N LEU A 73 -6.86 -11.51 5.94
CA LEU A 73 -5.98 -12.40 5.21
C LEU A 73 -4.88 -13.00 6.10
N GLU A 74 -4.83 -12.64 7.39
CA GLU A 74 -3.82 -13.06 8.36
C GLU A 74 -2.39 -12.75 7.86
N MET A 75 -2.16 -11.49 7.50
CA MET A 75 -0.89 -11.02 6.94
C MET A 75 -0.16 -9.99 7.81
N GLU A 76 -0.60 -9.77 9.05
CA GLU A 76 -0.11 -8.71 9.94
C GLU A 76 1.40 -8.73 10.17
N GLU A 77 2.02 -9.92 10.18
CA GLU A 77 3.46 -10.08 10.45
C GLU A 77 4.37 -9.78 9.26
N ARG A 78 3.81 -9.58 8.07
CA ARG A 78 4.57 -9.51 6.81
C ARG A 78 4.09 -8.46 5.82
N ALA A 79 2.85 -8.02 5.95
CA ALA A 79 2.27 -7.08 5.03
C ALA A 79 2.62 -5.66 5.42
N ILE A 80 3.07 -4.90 4.43
CA ILE A 80 3.40 -3.49 4.56
C ILE A 80 2.40 -2.70 3.72
N ILE A 81 1.73 -1.71 4.32
CA ILE A 81 0.87 -0.79 3.59
C ILE A 81 1.74 0.34 3.06
N MET A 82 1.87 0.41 1.74
CA MET A 82 2.65 1.43 1.06
C MET A 82 1.74 2.46 0.38
N MET A 83 2.16 3.71 0.36
CA MET A 83 1.51 4.76 -0.43
C MET A 83 1.97 4.64 -1.89
N ALA A 84 1.03 4.70 -2.83
CA ALA A 84 1.31 4.67 -4.26
C ALA A 84 1.11 6.05 -4.89
N PHE A 85 2.08 6.46 -5.70
CA PHE A 85 2.08 7.71 -6.45
C PHE A 85 2.25 7.42 -7.93
N ASP A 86 1.44 8.09 -8.74
CA ASP A 86 1.63 8.15 -10.18
C ASP A 86 2.75 9.14 -10.49
N LEU A 87 3.85 8.64 -11.05
CA LEU A 87 5.03 9.42 -11.45
C LEU A 87 5.04 9.66 -12.98
N SER A 88 3.87 9.63 -13.63
CA SER A 88 3.65 9.73 -15.08
C SER A 88 4.11 8.50 -15.88
N SER A 89 5.36 8.05 -15.72
CA SER A 89 5.90 6.89 -16.46
C SER A 89 5.78 5.58 -15.70
N GLN A 90 5.60 5.62 -14.38
CA GLN A 90 5.60 4.46 -13.50
C GLN A 90 4.86 4.75 -12.18
N ILE A 91 4.56 3.70 -11.41
CA ILE A 91 4.03 3.85 -10.06
C ILE A 91 5.16 3.75 -9.04
N GLY A 92 5.39 4.83 -8.30
CA GLY A 92 6.28 4.82 -7.13
C GLY A 92 5.54 4.39 -5.88
N VAL A 93 6.19 3.60 -5.02
CA VAL A 93 5.65 3.21 -3.71
C VAL A 93 6.57 3.56 -2.57
N ILE A 94 6.00 3.98 -1.44
CA ILE A 94 6.72 4.38 -0.24
C ILE A 94 6.11 3.72 0.98
N ASP A 95 6.96 3.12 1.82
CA ASP A 95 6.56 2.55 3.09
C ASP A 95 6.16 3.64 4.10
N MET A 96 5.01 3.46 4.75
CA MET A 96 4.44 4.43 5.68
C MET A 96 5.17 4.46 7.03
N PRO A 97 5.48 3.33 7.69
CA PRO A 97 6.39 3.29 8.83
C PRO A 97 7.69 4.09 8.63
N SER A 98 8.35 3.95 7.49
CA SER A 98 9.55 4.74 7.17
C SER A 98 9.28 6.25 7.13
N CYS A 99 8.06 6.67 6.78
CA CYS A 99 7.66 8.08 6.82
C CYS A 99 7.29 8.58 8.22
N SER A 100 6.93 7.69 9.15
CA SER A 100 6.58 8.07 10.53
C SER A 100 7.81 8.47 11.36
N GLU A 101 8.97 7.85 11.12
CA GLU A 101 10.24 8.28 11.71
C GLU A 101 10.69 9.63 11.16
N MET A 102 10.36 9.93 9.90
CA MET A 102 10.66 11.21 9.27
C MET A 102 9.79 12.36 9.77
N LEU A 103 8.70 12.10 10.52
CA LEU A 103 7.74 13.10 11.02
C LEU A 103 8.07 13.62 12.43
N ASN A 104 9.14 13.13 13.06
CA ASN A 104 9.68 13.65 14.32
C ASN A 104 10.80 14.67 14.08
#